data_AF-A0A7C8ZP85-F1
#
_entry.id   AF-A0A7C8ZP85-F1
#
_cell.length_a   1.000
_cell.length_b   1.000
_cell.length_c   1.000
_cell.angle_alpha   90.00
_cell.angle_beta   90.00
_cell.angle_gamma   90.00
#
_symmetry.space_group_name_H-M   'P 1'
#
loop_
_entity.id
_entity.type
_entity.pdbx_description
1 polymer ?
#
loop_
_entity_poly.entity_id
_entity_poly.type
_entity_poly.pdbx_seq_one_letter_code
_entity_poly.pdbx_strand_id
1 'polypeptide(L)'
;QKRIRERQKEFFSEIEVHRERLEDMFKFKRERCKGFNRYVKEFHKRKERIHREKIDRIQREKINLLKINDVEGYLRMVQDAKSDRVKQLLKETEKYLQKLGSKLKEAKSVARSVEMDENRNAIVDDSAETGVETEDENDQAKHYKESNEKYYMIAHSIKENITEQPSGLVGGKLREYQMNGLRWLVSLYNNHLNGILADEMGLGKTVQVISLLCYLMETKNDRGPFLVVVPSSVLPGWEQEMSFWAPAINKIVYAGPPEDRRKLFKESIVHQKFNVLLTTYEYLMNKHDRPKLSKIHWHYIIIDEG
;
A
#
# COMPACT_ATOMS: atom_id res chain seq x y z
N GLN A 1 -7.33 40.78 98.44
CA GLN A 1 -6.23 40.21 97.63
C GLN A 1 -6.48 38.77 97.17
N LYS A 2 -6.91 37.83 98.03
CA LYS A 2 -7.15 36.42 97.65
C LYS A 2 -8.23 36.22 96.55
N ARG A 3 -9.41 36.85 96.70
CA ARG A 3 -10.49 36.82 95.69
C ARG A 3 -10.10 37.39 94.32
N ILE A 4 -9.20 38.37 94.28
CA ILE A 4 -8.72 38.96 93.02
C ILE A 4 -7.80 37.96 92.30
N ARG A 5 -6.93 37.24 93.03
CA ARG A 5 -6.08 36.18 92.48
C ARG A 5 -6.90 34.98 91.99
N GLU A 6 -7.97 34.60 92.70
CA GLU A 6 -8.89 33.54 92.27
C GLU A 6 -9.59 33.89 90.96
N ARG A 7 -10.15 35.11 90.83
CA ARG A 7 -10.75 35.58 89.57
C ARG A 7 -9.74 35.66 88.42
N GLN A 8 -8.49 36.08 88.70
CA GLN A 8 -7.43 36.07 87.69
C GLN A 8 -7.10 34.65 87.24
N LYS A 9 -7.05 33.69 88.16
CA LYS A 9 -6.80 32.28 87.86
C LYS A 9 -7.93 31.67 87.00
N GLU A 10 -9.19 31.96 87.32
CA GLU A 10 -10.35 31.55 86.52
C GLU A 10 -10.30 32.15 85.12
N PHE A 11 -10.03 33.45 84.99
CA PHE A 11 -9.90 34.13 83.70
C PHE A 11 -8.80 33.53 82.81
N PHE A 12 -7.61 33.26 83.37
CA PHE A 12 -6.54 32.62 82.61
C PHE A 12 -6.87 31.17 82.23
N SER A 13 -7.59 30.44 83.09
CA SER A 13 -8.08 29.09 82.79
C SER A 13 -9.12 29.10 81.65
N GLU A 14 -10.02 30.08 81.62
CA GLU A 14 -10.97 30.25 80.52
C GLU A 14 -10.27 30.59 79.19
N ILE A 15 -9.24 31.43 79.23
CA ILE A 15 -8.40 31.73 78.05
C ILE A 15 -7.70 30.47 77.54
N GLU A 16 -7.16 29.64 78.43
CA GLU A 16 -6.49 28.39 78.08
C GLU A 16 -7.45 27.41 77.40
N VAL A 17 -8.65 27.23 77.95
CA VAL A 17 -9.72 26.44 77.33
C VAL A 17 -10.15 27.01 75.98
N HIS A 18 -10.23 28.34 75.84
CA HIS A 18 -10.56 28.97 74.57
C HIS A 18 -9.47 28.74 73.51
N ARG A 19 -8.20 28.81 73.91
CA ARG A 19 -7.05 28.51 73.05
C ARG A 19 -7.10 27.06 72.54
N GLU A 20 -7.32 26.09 73.43
CA GLU A 20 -7.44 24.68 73.07
C GLU A 20 -8.57 24.45 72.05
N ARG A 21 -9.75 25.06 72.29
CA ARG A 21 -10.88 25.00 71.35
C ARG A 21 -10.55 25.58 69.97
N LEU A 22 -9.80 26.69 69.92
CA LEU A 22 -9.35 27.27 68.65
C LEU A 22 -8.37 26.35 67.93
N GLU A 23 -7.39 25.78 68.63
CA GLU A 23 -6.42 24.83 68.07
C GLU A 23 -7.13 23.59 67.49
N ASP A 24 -8.10 23.03 68.21
CA ASP A 24 -8.92 21.91 67.74
C ASP A 24 -9.77 22.28 66.51
N MET A 25 -10.37 23.47 66.50
CA MET A 25 -11.11 23.97 65.33
C MET A 25 -10.22 24.13 64.11
N PHE A 26 -8.99 24.65 64.26
CA PHE A 26 -8.02 24.75 63.17
C PHE A 26 -7.56 23.38 62.68
N LYS A 27 -7.32 22.44 63.61
CA LYS A 27 -6.97 21.06 63.28
C LYS A 27 -8.10 20.37 62.51
N PHE A 28 -9.34 20.51 62.95
CA PHE A 28 -10.52 19.98 62.24
C PHE A 28 -10.67 20.57 60.85
N LYS A 29 -10.57 21.90 60.70
CA LYS A 29 -10.61 22.55 59.37
C LYS A 29 -9.48 22.06 58.46
N ARG A 30 -8.27 21.91 58.98
CA ARG A 30 -7.10 21.40 58.24
C ARG A 30 -7.33 19.97 57.77
N GLU A 31 -7.79 19.07 58.63
CA GLU A 31 -8.10 17.69 58.27
C GLU A 31 -9.24 17.60 57.24
N ARG A 32 -10.27 18.45 57.37
CA ARG A 32 -11.35 18.53 56.38
C ARG A 32 -10.83 18.96 55.00
N CYS A 33 -9.96 19.98 54.95
CA CYS A 33 -9.32 20.40 53.70
C CYS A 33 -8.43 19.30 53.10
N LYS A 34 -7.67 18.57 53.91
CA LYS A 34 -6.88 17.41 53.45
C LYS A 34 -7.77 16.33 52.85
N GLY A 35 -8.88 15.99 53.52
CA GLY A 35 -9.86 15.02 53.04
C GLY A 35 -10.45 15.43 51.68
N PHE A 36 -10.83 16.69 51.54
CA PHE A 36 -11.34 17.21 50.27
C PHE A 36 -10.29 17.16 49.14
N ASN A 37 -9.05 17.58 49.42
CA ASN A 37 -7.96 17.51 48.43
C ASN A 37 -7.67 16.07 47.98
N ARG A 38 -7.73 15.10 48.91
CA ARG A 38 -7.59 13.68 48.57
C ARG A 38 -8.73 13.22 47.66
N TYR A 39 -9.97 13.58 47.98
CA TYR A 39 -11.13 13.26 47.14
C TYR A 39 -11.00 13.82 45.72
N VAL A 40 -10.60 15.09 45.58
CA VAL A 40 -10.40 15.72 44.25
C VAL A 40 -9.33 14.98 43.44
N LYS A 41 -8.20 14.61 44.07
CA LYS A 41 -7.16 13.80 43.41
C LYS A 41 -7.67 12.45 42.94
N GLU A 42 -8.42 11.72 43.79
CA GLU A 42 -9.01 10.44 43.43
C GLU A 42 -10.07 10.57 42.32
N PHE A 43 -10.87 11.65 42.33
CA PHE A 43 -11.84 11.96 41.29
C PHE A 43 -11.17 12.16 39.92
N HIS A 44 -10.10 12.96 39.86
CA HIS A 44 -9.38 13.17 38.61
C HIS A 44 -8.70 11.89 38.11
N LYS A 45 -8.08 11.10 39.00
CA LYS A 45 -7.53 9.78 38.64
C LYS A 45 -8.60 8.85 38.07
N ARG A 46 -9.80 8.83 38.68
CA ARG A 46 -10.92 8.01 38.19
C ARG A 46 -11.43 8.49 36.83
N LYS A 47 -11.59 9.80 36.64
CA LYS A 47 -11.97 10.41 35.35
C LYS A 47 -10.97 10.09 34.25
N GLU A 48 -9.68 10.23 34.52
CA GLU A 48 -8.61 9.91 33.58
C GLU A 48 -8.62 8.42 33.22
N ARG A 49 -8.76 7.54 34.21
CA ARG A 49 -8.88 6.09 33.98
C ARG A 49 -10.05 5.75 33.06
N ILE A 50 -11.24 6.29 33.33
CA ILE A 50 -12.42 6.06 32.49
C ILE A 50 -12.18 6.58 31.06
N HIS A 51 -11.53 7.74 30.91
CA HIS A 51 -11.21 8.29 29.61
C HIS A 51 -10.21 7.40 28.84
N ARG A 52 -9.17 6.93 29.51
CA ARG A 52 -8.16 6.02 28.94
C ARG A 52 -8.80 4.69 28.52
N GLU A 53 -9.62 4.08 29.38
CA GLU A 53 -10.36 2.86 29.08
C GLU A 53 -11.32 3.03 27.87
N LYS A 54 -11.92 4.21 27.70
CA LYS A 54 -12.73 4.53 26.52
C LYS A 54 -11.89 4.61 25.25
N ILE A 55 -10.75 5.30 25.30
CA ILE A 55 -9.82 5.38 24.14
C ILE A 55 -9.34 3.98 23.76
N ASP A 56 -8.91 3.19 24.74
CA ASP A 56 -8.43 1.82 24.52
C ASP A 56 -9.51 0.93 23.91
N ARG A 57 -10.77 1.08 24.35
CA ARG A 57 -11.92 0.35 23.76
C ARG A 57 -12.11 0.70 22.29
N ILE A 58 -12.13 2.00 21.96
CA ILE A 58 -12.27 2.49 20.58
C ILE A 58 -11.12 1.98 19.71
N GLN A 59 -9.89 1.98 20.22
CA GLN A 59 -8.72 1.46 19.49
C GLN A 59 -8.84 -0.05 19.23
N ARG A 60 -9.29 -0.84 20.20
CA ARG A 60 -9.52 -2.28 20.02
C ARG A 60 -10.59 -2.56 18.98
N GLU A 61 -11.70 -1.82 19.01
CA GLU A 61 -12.77 -1.92 18.00
C GLU A 61 -12.23 -1.59 16.61
N LYS A 62 -11.45 -0.52 16.45
CA LYS A 62 -10.77 -0.19 15.18
C LYS A 62 -9.87 -1.32 14.67
N ILE A 63 -9.04 -1.88 15.55
CA ILE A 63 -8.17 -3.03 15.19
C ILE A 63 -9.02 -4.24 14.80
N ASN A 64 -10.13 -4.49 15.50
CA ASN A 64 -11.01 -5.60 15.18
C ASN A 64 -11.67 -5.45 13.81
N LEU A 65 -12.15 -4.25 13.46
CA LEU A 65 -12.70 -3.95 12.14
C LEU A 65 -11.68 -4.18 11.02
N LEU A 66 -10.43 -3.76 11.23
CA LEU A 66 -9.34 -4.02 10.29
C LEU A 66 -9.04 -5.53 10.15
N LYS A 67 -9.09 -6.28 11.26
CA LYS A 67 -8.85 -7.75 11.23
C LYS A 67 -9.92 -8.52 10.46
N ILE A 68 -11.16 -8.04 10.49
CA ILE A 68 -12.25 -8.65 9.71
C ILE A 68 -12.37 -8.08 8.30
N ASN A 69 -11.40 -7.26 7.85
CA ASN A 69 -11.41 -6.54 6.58
C ASN A 69 -12.65 -5.65 6.36
N ASP A 70 -13.29 -5.19 7.44
CA ASP A 70 -14.40 -4.23 7.38
C ASP A 70 -13.86 -2.79 7.34
N VAL A 71 -13.42 -2.40 6.14
CA VAL A 71 -12.91 -1.05 5.86
C VAL A 71 -14.02 -0.01 6.05
N GLU A 72 -15.28 -0.37 5.79
CA GLU A 72 -16.42 0.55 5.87
C GLU A 72 -16.74 0.92 7.32
N GLY A 73 -16.81 -0.08 8.20
CA GLY A 73 -16.95 0.15 9.64
C GLY A 73 -15.80 1.00 10.19
N TYR A 74 -14.57 0.72 9.75
CA TYR A 74 -13.39 1.49 10.18
C TYR A 74 -13.50 2.97 9.78
N LEU A 75 -13.86 3.25 8.52
CA LEU A 75 -14.01 4.61 8.01
C LEU A 75 -15.11 5.39 8.76
N ARG A 76 -16.26 4.76 9.05
CA ARG A 76 -17.33 5.37 9.86
C ARG A 76 -16.85 5.72 11.27
N MET A 77 -16.17 4.81 11.96
CA MET A 77 -15.60 5.08 13.30
C MET A 77 -14.58 6.23 13.30
N VAL A 78 -13.86 6.42 12.20
CA VAL A 78 -12.88 7.50 12.07
C VAL A 78 -13.55 8.85 11.78
N GLN A 79 -14.63 8.85 11.00
CA GLN A 79 -15.45 10.02 10.74
C GLN A 79 -16.11 10.54 12.03
N ASP A 80 -16.64 9.64 12.86
CA ASP A 80 -17.24 9.94 14.17
C ASP A 80 -16.23 10.51 15.17
N ALA A 81 -14.97 10.07 15.08
CA ALA A 81 -13.89 10.58 15.91
C ALA A 81 -13.49 12.03 15.57
N LYS A 82 -14.11 12.66 14.56
CA LYS A 82 -13.80 14.01 14.05
C LYS A 82 -12.30 14.26 13.91
N SER A 83 -11.56 13.25 13.46
CA SER A 83 -10.13 13.43 13.22
C SER A 83 -9.94 14.19 11.91
N ASP A 84 -9.77 15.51 12.01
CA ASP A 84 -9.59 16.39 10.86
C ASP A 84 -8.47 15.92 9.93
N ARG A 85 -7.40 15.34 10.51
CA ARG A 85 -6.29 14.76 9.76
C ARG A 85 -6.72 13.60 8.85
N VAL A 86 -7.56 12.68 9.33
CA VAL A 86 -7.95 11.53 8.49
C VAL A 86 -8.91 11.97 7.39
N LYS A 87 -9.82 12.91 7.68
CA LYS A 87 -10.68 13.51 6.66
C LYS A 87 -9.87 14.21 5.56
N GLN A 88 -8.82 14.95 5.94
CA GLN A 88 -7.91 15.57 4.99
C GLN A 88 -7.19 14.53 4.13
N LEU A 89 -6.64 13.47 4.74
CA LEU A 89 -5.97 12.40 4.01
C LEU A 89 -6.91 11.69 3.04
N LEU A 90 -8.16 11.40 3.43
CA LEU A 90 -9.16 10.81 2.54
C LEU A 90 -9.49 11.73 1.35
N LYS A 91 -9.61 13.03 1.59
CA LYS A 91 -9.85 14.01 0.51
C LYS A 91 -8.68 14.09 -0.46
N GLU A 92 -7.45 14.04 0.05
CA GLU A 92 -6.25 14.05 -0.77
C GLU A 92 -6.15 12.76 -1.60
N THR A 93 -6.32 11.59 -0.98
CA THR A 93 -6.28 10.30 -1.69
C THR A 93 -7.36 10.18 -2.77
N GLU A 94 -8.56 10.66 -2.50
CA GLU A 94 -9.65 10.70 -3.48
C GLU A 94 -9.29 11.55 -4.70
N LYS A 95 -8.77 12.78 -4.51
CA LYS A 95 -8.29 13.63 -5.60
C LYS A 95 -7.19 12.94 -6.42
N TYR A 96 -6.29 12.22 -5.76
CA TYR A 96 -5.27 11.44 -6.45
C TYR A 96 -5.87 10.30 -7.27
N LEU A 97 -6.84 9.55 -6.73
CA LEU A 97 -7.52 8.46 -7.44
C LEU A 97 -8.27 8.97 -8.68
N GLN A 98 -8.96 10.10 -8.57
CA GLN A 98 -9.65 10.73 -9.71
C GLN A 98 -8.67 11.15 -10.80
N LYS A 99 -7.57 11.82 -10.42
CA LYS A 99 -6.50 12.22 -11.36
C LYS A 99 -5.80 11.03 -12.00
N LEU A 100 -5.60 9.95 -11.25
CA LEU A 100 -5.02 8.73 -11.76
C LEU A 100 -5.98 8.05 -12.74
N GLY A 101 -7.26 7.98 -12.41
CA GLY A 101 -8.31 7.47 -13.28
C GLY A 101 -8.44 8.25 -14.60
N SER A 102 -8.33 9.58 -14.58
CA SER A 102 -8.37 10.39 -15.80
C SER A 102 -7.15 10.13 -16.70
N LYS A 103 -5.94 10.11 -16.12
CA LYS A 103 -4.71 9.76 -16.83
C LYS A 103 -4.75 8.35 -17.42
N LEU A 104 -5.36 7.41 -16.70
CA LEU A 104 -5.51 6.03 -17.16
C LEU A 104 -6.47 5.95 -18.36
N LYS A 105 -7.58 6.70 -18.32
CA LYS A 105 -8.49 6.83 -19.48
C LYS A 105 -7.77 7.45 -20.68
N GLU A 106 -6.99 8.50 -20.48
CA GLU A 106 -6.17 9.12 -21.53
C GLU A 106 -5.17 8.12 -22.12
N ALA A 107 -4.38 7.44 -21.28
CA ALA A 107 -3.41 6.43 -21.71
C ALA A 107 -4.05 5.29 -22.51
N LYS A 108 -5.23 4.81 -22.10
CA LYS A 108 -6.00 3.81 -22.83
C LYS A 108 -6.51 4.31 -24.18
N SER A 109 -6.94 5.57 -24.26
CA SER A 109 -7.37 6.17 -25.54
C SER A 109 -6.21 6.25 -26.53
N VAL A 110 -5.00 6.56 -26.05
CA VAL A 110 -3.78 6.57 -26.86
C VAL A 110 -3.39 5.16 -27.27
N ALA A 111 -3.40 4.19 -26.34
CA ALA A 111 -3.06 2.80 -26.67
C ALA A 111 -4.00 2.21 -27.74
N ARG A 112 -5.32 2.46 -27.62
CA ARG A 112 -6.30 2.07 -28.65
C ARG A 112 -6.06 2.72 -30.01
N SER A 113 -5.57 3.96 -30.04
CA SER A 113 -5.25 4.62 -31.31
C SER A 113 -4.03 4.02 -32.02
N VAL A 114 -3.11 3.38 -31.29
CA VAL A 114 -1.92 2.71 -31.84
C VAL A 114 -2.27 1.30 -32.36
N GLU A 115 -3.23 0.60 -31.75
CA GLU A 115 -3.68 -0.73 -32.19
C GLU A 115 -4.66 -0.69 -33.40
N MET A 116 -5.17 0.49 -33.76
CA MET A 116 -6.18 0.66 -34.83
C MET A 116 -5.63 0.65 -36.27
N ASP A 117 -4.40 0.18 -36.51
CA ASP A 117 -3.86 -0.01 -37.87
C ASP A 117 -3.97 -1.45 -38.41
N GLU A 118 -4.44 -2.45 -37.63
CA GLU A 118 -4.54 -3.84 -38.11
C GLU A 118 -5.84 -4.62 -37.89
N ASN A 119 -6.88 -4.11 -37.21
CA ASN A 119 -8.15 -4.86 -37.22
C ASN A 119 -9.41 -4.01 -36.95
N ARG A 120 -10.27 -3.90 -37.97
CA ARG A 120 -11.63 -3.37 -37.84
C ARG A 120 -12.52 -4.46 -37.25
N ASN A 121 -12.91 -4.30 -35.98
CA ASN A 121 -14.28 -4.52 -35.47
C ASN A 121 -14.29 -4.65 -33.94
N ALA A 122 -14.91 -3.69 -33.25
CA ALA A 122 -15.96 -3.91 -32.25
C ALA A 122 -16.18 -2.61 -31.48
N ILE A 123 -17.28 -1.94 -31.80
CA ILE A 123 -17.84 -0.81 -31.07
C ILE A 123 -18.37 -1.34 -29.73
N VAL A 124 -17.84 -0.82 -28.63
CA VAL A 124 -18.61 -0.68 -27.38
C VAL A 124 -18.31 0.71 -26.83
N ASP A 125 -19.27 1.59 -27.10
CA ASP A 125 -19.50 2.87 -26.43
C ASP A 125 -19.70 2.60 -24.93
N ASP A 126 -18.84 3.15 -24.09
CA ASP A 126 -19.08 3.29 -22.66
C ASP A 126 -18.88 4.76 -22.28
N SER A 127 -19.74 5.58 -22.88
CA SER A 127 -20.09 6.90 -22.39
C SER A 127 -20.88 6.74 -21.09
N ALA A 128 -20.20 6.36 -20.00
CA ALA A 128 -20.74 6.49 -18.66
C ALA A 128 -20.73 7.98 -18.30
N GLU A 129 -21.85 8.61 -18.64
CA GLU A 129 -22.20 10.00 -18.36
C GLU A 129 -21.82 10.42 -16.94
N THR A 130 -21.28 11.63 -16.90
CA THR A 130 -21.02 12.46 -15.73
C THR A 130 -22.34 12.76 -15.00
N GLY A 131 -22.74 11.86 -14.10
CA GLY A 131 -23.87 12.06 -13.20
C GLY A 131 -23.52 13.04 -12.08
N VAL A 132 -24.05 14.25 -12.21
CA VAL A 132 -24.33 15.29 -11.20
C VAL A 132 -23.90 14.96 -9.76
N GLU A 133 -22.87 15.66 -9.30
CA GLU A 133 -22.45 15.72 -7.89
C GLU A 133 -23.55 16.41 -7.07
N THR A 134 -24.32 15.63 -6.30
CA THR A 134 -24.94 16.15 -5.07
C THR A 134 -23.87 16.19 -3.99
N GLU A 135 -23.35 17.40 -3.72
CA GLU A 135 -22.44 17.71 -2.63
C GLU A 135 -23.11 17.49 -1.25
N ASP A 136 -23.34 16.24 -0.87
CA ASP A 136 -23.65 15.91 0.53
C ASP A 136 -22.31 15.69 1.26
N GLU A 137 -21.81 16.74 1.94
CA GLU A 137 -20.58 16.73 2.77
C GLU A 137 -20.58 15.66 3.88
N ASN A 138 -21.67 14.91 4.04
CA ASN A 138 -21.93 14.07 5.20
C ASN A 138 -21.42 12.63 5.09
N ASP A 139 -20.91 12.17 3.94
CA ASP A 139 -20.45 10.78 3.79
C ASP A 139 -19.16 10.60 2.97
N GLN A 140 -18.10 11.27 3.42
CA GLN A 140 -16.75 11.21 2.84
C GLN A 140 -16.18 9.78 2.76
N ALA A 141 -16.65 8.88 3.63
CA ALA A 141 -16.27 7.46 3.63
C ALA A 141 -16.83 6.70 2.42
N LYS A 142 -18.10 6.94 2.06
CA LYS A 142 -18.71 6.35 0.85
C LYS A 142 -18.02 6.86 -0.42
N HIS A 143 -17.78 8.16 -0.50
CA HIS A 143 -17.18 8.75 -1.69
C HIS A 143 -15.75 8.23 -1.96
N TYR A 144 -14.96 7.99 -0.91
CA TYR A 144 -13.68 7.30 -1.03
C TYR A 144 -13.83 5.87 -1.56
N LYS A 145 -14.79 5.10 -1.03
CA LYS A 145 -15.03 3.71 -1.42
C LYS A 145 -15.45 3.62 -2.89
N GLU A 146 -16.40 4.45 -3.30
CA GLU A 146 -16.87 4.55 -4.69
C GLU A 146 -15.74 4.97 -5.64
N SER A 147 -14.93 5.96 -5.26
CA SER A 147 -13.77 6.39 -6.05
C SER A 147 -12.71 5.29 -6.18
N ASN A 148 -12.48 4.51 -5.11
CA ASN A 148 -11.54 3.40 -5.11
C ASN A 148 -12.04 2.23 -5.96
N GLU A 149 -13.33 1.87 -5.84
CA GLU A 149 -13.97 0.84 -6.68
C GLU A 149 -13.94 1.25 -8.16
N LYS A 150 -14.27 2.51 -8.46
CA LYS A 150 -14.20 3.07 -9.81
C LYS A 150 -12.78 3.02 -10.38
N TYR A 151 -11.77 3.37 -9.59
CA TYR A 151 -10.38 3.24 -10.00
C TYR A 151 -10.02 1.78 -10.30
N TYR A 152 -10.39 0.84 -9.43
CA TYR A 152 -10.11 -0.58 -9.63
C TYR A 152 -10.79 -1.13 -10.89
N MET A 153 -12.04 -0.75 -11.15
CA MET A 153 -12.76 -1.10 -12.37
C MET A 153 -12.10 -0.52 -13.63
N ILE A 154 -11.65 0.74 -13.57
CA ILE A 154 -10.95 1.39 -14.68
C ILE A 154 -9.58 0.73 -14.92
N ALA A 155 -8.85 0.38 -13.86
CA ALA A 155 -7.53 -0.25 -13.96
C ALA A 155 -7.62 -1.68 -14.50
N HIS A 156 -8.64 -2.44 -14.09
CA HIS A 156 -8.88 -3.83 -14.51
C HIS A 156 -10.09 -3.95 -15.45
N SER A 157 -10.27 -3.00 -16.37
CA SER A 157 -11.45 -2.99 -17.25
C SER A 157 -11.44 -4.18 -18.22
N ILE A 158 -10.26 -4.55 -18.72
CA ILE A 158 -10.07 -5.75 -19.54
C ILE A 158 -9.77 -6.91 -18.60
N LYS A 159 -10.76 -7.78 -18.40
CA LYS A 159 -10.66 -9.00 -17.61
C LYS A 159 -10.53 -10.20 -18.52
N GLU A 160 -9.57 -11.05 -18.21
CA GLU A 160 -9.31 -12.29 -18.92
C GLU A 160 -9.30 -13.43 -17.92
N ASN A 161 -10.05 -14.50 -18.22
CA ASN A 161 -10.16 -15.64 -17.33
C ASN A 161 -9.04 -16.63 -17.65
N ILE A 162 -8.02 -16.65 -16.78
CA ILE A 162 -6.89 -17.58 -16.87
C ILE A 162 -7.12 -18.71 -15.86
N THR A 163 -7.57 -19.87 -16.36
CA THR A 163 -7.84 -21.05 -15.53
C THR A 163 -6.62 -21.95 -15.38
N GLU A 164 -5.74 -21.97 -16.38
CA GLU A 164 -4.59 -22.87 -16.45
C GLU A 164 -3.29 -22.08 -16.68
N GLN A 165 -2.16 -22.66 -16.27
CA GLN A 165 -0.84 -22.09 -16.55
C GLN A 165 -0.50 -22.22 -18.04
N PRO A 166 0.36 -21.35 -18.59
CA PRO A 166 0.77 -21.44 -20.00
C PRO A 166 1.49 -22.77 -20.29
N SER A 167 1.30 -23.28 -21.50
CA SER A 167 1.76 -24.62 -21.92
C SER A 167 3.27 -24.71 -22.05
N GLY A 168 3.94 -23.60 -22.37
CA GLY A 168 5.39 -23.49 -22.42
C GLY A 168 6.07 -23.40 -21.05
N LEU A 169 5.29 -23.28 -19.96
CA LEU A 169 5.81 -23.41 -18.60
C LEU A 169 5.84 -24.90 -18.20
N VAL A 170 7.04 -25.46 -18.20
CA VAL A 170 7.32 -26.87 -17.87
C VAL A 170 8.06 -26.99 -16.52
N GLY A 171 8.29 -28.21 -16.03
CA GLY A 171 9.07 -28.45 -14.81
C GLY A 171 8.29 -28.38 -13.50
N GLY A 172 7.01 -27.98 -13.52
CA GLY A 172 6.13 -28.00 -12.35
C GLY A 172 4.79 -27.31 -12.58
N LYS A 173 3.97 -27.25 -11.52
CA LYS A 173 2.71 -26.51 -11.51
C LYS A 173 2.79 -25.26 -10.64
N LEU A 174 2.21 -24.16 -11.12
CA LEU A 174 2.06 -22.95 -10.33
C LEU A 174 1.11 -23.19 -9.14
N ARG A 175 1.45 -22.65 -7.98
CA ARG A 175 0.57 -22.61 -6.81
C ARG A 175 -0.54 -21.58 -7.03
N GLU A 176 -1.66 -21.71 -6.33
CA GLU A 176 -2.84 -20.83 -6.55
C GLU A 176 -2.52 -19.34 -6.38
N TYR A 177 -1.70 -18.98 -5.38
CA TYR A 177 -1.28 -17.58 -5.21
C TYR A 177 -0.39 -17.08 -6.36
N GLN A 178 0.39 -17.97 -6.99
CA GLN A 178 1.19 -17.65 -8.18
C GLN A 178 0.31 -17.51 -9.42
N MET A 179 -0.73 -18.34 -9.55
CA MET A 179 -1.77 -18.17 -10.57
C MET A 179 -2.52 -16.85 -10.41
N ASN A 180 -2.81 -16.43 -9.18
CA ASN A 180 -3.40 -15.11 -8.91
C ASN A 180 -2.43 -13.97 -9.29
N GLY A 181 -1.13 -14.12 -8.99
CA GLY A 181 -0.11 -13.18 -9.46
C GLY A 181 -0.06 -13.07 -10.98
N LEU A 182 -0.08 -14.21 -11.70
CA LEU A 182 -0.14 -14.25 -13.17
C LEU A 182 -1.40 -13.55 -13.71
N ARG A 183 -2.59 -13.87 -13.18
CA ARG A 183 -3.85 -13.21 -13.57
C ARG A 183 -3.77 -11.70 -13.39
N TRP A 184 -3.19 -11.25 -12.29
CA TRP A 184 -3.02 -9.84 -12.01
C TRP A 184 -2.06 -9.17 -13.01
N LEU A 185 -0.90 -9.79 -13.28
CA LEU A 185 0.08 -9.29 -14.26
C LEU A 185 -0.49 -9.21 -15.68
N VAL A 186 -1.21 -10.25 -16.11
CA VAL A 186 -1.87 -10.24 -17.44
C VAL A 186 -2.95 -9.18 -17.51
N SER A 187 -3.70 -8.98 -16.42
CA SER A 187 -4.67 -7.88 -16.36
C SER A 187 -3.98 -6.52 -16.50
N LEU A 188 -2.83 -6.30 -15.84
CA LEU A 188 -2.07 -5.07 -16.02
C LEU A 188 -1.58 -4.89 -17.46
N TYR A 189 -1.03 -5.94 -18.08
CA TYR A 189 -0.59 -5.93 -19.46
C TYR A 189 -1.72 -5.54 -20.42
N ASN A 190 -2.87 -6.22 -20.30
CA ASN A 190 -4.06 -5.94 -21.13
C ASN A 190 -4.59 -4.50 -20.98
N ASN A 191 -4.37 -3.88 -19.81
CA ASN A 191 -4.81 -2.53 -19.53
C ASN A 191 -3.70 -1.47 -19.77
N HIS A 192 -2.54 -1.88 -20.31
CA HIS A 192 -1.33 -1.08 -20.53
C HIS A 192 -0.87 -0.35 -19.26
N LEU A 193 -0.91 -1.05 -18.13
CA LEU A 193 -0.50 -0.55 -16.82
C LEU A 193 0.80 -1.21 -16.37
N ASN A 194 1.60 -0.44 -15.66
CA ASN A 194 2.77 -0.95 -14.96
C ASN A 194 2.35 -1.49 -13.58
N GLY A 195 3.11 -2.45 -13.05
CA GLY A 195 2.86 -3.03 -11.73
C GLY A 195 4.13 -3.30 -10.95
N ILE A 196 3.98 -3.43 -9.64
CA ILE A 196 5.04 -3.85 -8.71
C ILE A 196 4.55 -5.13 -8.03
N LEU A 197 5.30 -6.23 -8.19
CA LEU A 197 5.06 -7.45 -7.43
C LEU A 197 5.70 -7.33 -6.05
N ALA A 198 4.89 -7.02 -5.03
CA ALA A 198 5.32 -6.82 -3.66
C ALA A 198 5.19 -8.09 -2.79
N ASP A 199 5.22 -9.27 -3.41
CA ASP A 199 5.15 -10.57 -2.73
C ASP A 199 6.39 -10.79 -1.84
N GLU A 200 6.19 -11.47 -0.70
CA GLU A 200 7.25 -11.88 0.23
C GLU A 200 8.38 -12.64 -0.51
N MET A 201 9.60 -12.54 0.02
CA MET A 201 10.75 -13.27 -0.51
C MET A 201 10.49 -14.78 -0.46
N GLY A 202 10.89 -15.52 -1.50
CA GLY A 202 10.68 -16.97 -1.58
C GLY A 202 9.32 -17.42 -2.10
N LEU A 203 8.39 -16.52 -2.42
CA LEU A 203 7.10 -16.89 -3.04
C LEU A 203 7.19 -17.25 -4.53
N GLY A 204 8.37 -17.14 -5.15
CA GLY A 204 8.58 -17.50 -6.55
C GLY A 204 8.15 -16.41 -7.53
N LYS A 205 8.51 -15.15 -7.25
CA LYS A 205 8.29 -14.03 -8.19
C LYS A 205 8.92 -14.29 -9.56
N THR A 206 10.11 -14.88 -9.60
CA THR A 206 10.79 -15.27 -10.85
C THR A 206 9.92 -16.19 -11.71
N VAL A 207 9.36 -17.26 -11.14
CA VAL A 207 8.49 -18.17 -11.90
C VAL A 207 7.17 -17.53 -12.31
N GLN A 208 6.60 -16.62 -11.49
CA GLN A 208 5.44 -15.82 -11.88
C GLN A 208 5.75 -14.96 -13.12
N VAL A 209 6.91 -14.29 -13.15
CA VAL A 209 7.32 -13.47 -14.30
C VAL A 209 7.63 -14.32 -15.53
N ILE A 210 8.31 -15.45 -15.38
CA ILE A 210 8.54 -16.39 -16.50
C ILE A 210 7.20 -16.87 -17.06
N SER A 211 6.23 -17.19 -16.19
CA SER A 211 4.90 -17.58 -16.62
C SER A 211 4.16 -16.47 -17.37
N LEU A 212 4.35 -15.20 -16.98
CA LEU A 212 3.83 -14.07 -17.74
C LEU A 212 4.43 -14.05 -19.15
N LEU A 213 5.74 -14.17 -19.29
CA LEU A 213 6.41 -14.16 -20.60
C LEU A 213 5.91 -15.30 -21.50
N CYS A 214 5.79 -16.53 -20.98
CA CYS A 214 5.20 -17.64 -21.73
C CYS A 214 3.76 -17.33 -22.16
N TYR A 215 2.95 -16.77 -21.25
CA TYR A 215 1.56 -16.41 -21.54
C TYR A 215 1.45 -15.37 -22.67
N LEU A 216 2.28 -14.33 -22.65
CA LEU A 216 2.32 -13.30 -23.70
C LEU A 216 2.69 -13.91 -25.06
N MET A 217 3.69 -14.79 -25.08
CA MET A 217 4.16 -15.45 -26.30
C MET A 217 3.14 -16.40 -26.92
N GLU A 218 2.45 -17.19 -26.09
CA GLU A 218 1.53 -18.24 -26.53
C GLU A 218 0.13 -17.70 -26.81
N THR A 219 -0.39 -16.84 -25.93
CA THR A 219 -1.80 -16.43 -25.95
C THR A 219 -1.99 -15.05 -26.57
N LYS A 220 -1.07 -14.11 -26.31
CA LYS A 220 -1.12 -12.75 -26.88
C LYS A 220 -0.37 -12.63 -28.20
N ASN A 221 0.32 -13.69 -28.61
CA ASN A 221 1.19 -13.70 -29.80
C ASN A 221 2.27 -12.60 -29.78
N ASP A 222 2.62 -12.08 -28.60
CA ASP A 222 3.70 -11.14 -28.40
C ASP A 222 4.97 -11.91 -28.05
N ARG A 223 5.90 -12.00 -29.01
CA ARG A 223 7.14 -12.77 -28.87
C ARG A 223 8.34 -11.95 -28.43
N GLY A 224 8.11 -10.73 -27.97
CA GLY A 224 9.14 -9.77 -27.56
C GLY A 224 9.55 -8.82 -28.69
N PRO A 225 10.64 -8.05 -28.49
CA PRO A 225 11.71 -8.33 -27.54
C PRO A 225 11.37 -7.90 -26.10
N PHE A 226 11.64 -8.77 -25.14
CA PHE A 226 11.48 -8.53 -23.70
C PHE A 226 12.83 -8.31 -23.00
N LEU A 227 12.90 -7.34 -22.10
CA LEU A 227 14.11 -7.02 -21.33
C LEU A 227 13.91 -7.41 -19.87
N VAL A 228 14.83 -8.21 -19.32
CA VAL A 228 14.87 -8.54 -17.90
C VAL A 228 16.17 -8.00 -17.32
N VAL A 229 16.05 -7.10 -16.34
CA VAL A 229 17.17 -6.43 -15.68
C VAL A 229 17.25 -6.93 -14.25
N VAL A 230 18.40 -7.51 -13.90
CA VAL A 230 18.58 -8.14 -12.59
C VAL A 230 19.95 -7.78 -12.00
N PRO A 231 20.15 -7.84 -10.68
CA PRO A 231 21.48 -7.72 -10.10
C PRO A 231 22.45 -8.78 -10.64
N SER A 232 23.72 -8.42 -10.76
CA SER A 232 24.77 -9.31 -11.29
C SER A 232 24.88 -10.64 -10.53
N SER A 233 24.55 -10.65 -9.23
CA SER A 233 24.58 -11.84 -8.37
C SER A 233 23.47 -12.86 -8.67
N VAL A 234 22.30 -12.43 -9.16
CA VAL A 234 21.14 -13.30 -9.39
C VAL A 234 20.95 -13.67 -10.86
N LEU A 235 21.71 -13.04 -11.76
CA LEU A 235 21.67 -13.32 -13.21
C LEU A 235 21.82 -14.81 -13.56
N PRO A 236 22.78 -15.57 -12.97
CA PRO A 236 22.89 -17.00 -13.27
C PRO A 236 21.67 -17.80 -12.79
N GLY A 237 21.06 -17.39 -11.67
CA GLY A 237 19.84 -18.01 -11.16
C GLY A 237 18.67 -17.80 -12.11
N TRP A 238 18.48 -16.57 -12.60
CA TRP A 238 17.46 -16.27 -13.61
C TRP A 238 17.66 -17.05 -14.91
N GLU A 239 18.90 -17.21 -15.39
CA GLU A 239 19.21 -18.01 -16.57
C GLU A 239 18.85 -19.49 -16.38
N GLN A 240 19.18 -20.06 -15.21
CA GLN A 240 18.86 -21.44 -14.87
C GLN A 240 17.35 -21.66 -14.77
N GLU A 241 16.64 -20.81 -14.03
CA GLU A 241 15.18 -20.87 -13.87
C GLU A 241 14.49 -20.75 -15.23
N MET A 242 14.90 -19.83 -16.10
CA MET A 242 14.31 -19.70 -17.44
C MET A 242 14.61 -20.90 -18.33
N SER A 243 15.80 -21.51 -18.22
CA SER A 243 16.13 -22.75 -18.93
C SER A 243 15.30 -23.93 -18.46
N PHE A 244 15.02 -24.00 -17.16
CA PHE A 244 14.26 -25.09 -16.55
C PHE A 244 12.76 -24.95 -16.82
N TRP A 245 12.18 -23.79 -16.50
CA TRP A 245 10.74 -23.54 -16.58
C TRP A 245 10.26 -23.25 -18.00
N ALA A 246 11.08 -22.65 -18.86
CA ALA A 246 10.66 -22.20 -20.18
C ALA A 246 11.74 -22.44 -21.26
N PRO A 247 12.09 -23.72 -21.55
CA PRO A 247 13.17 -24.06 -22.47
C PRO A 247 12.90 -23.65 -23.93
N ALA A 248 11.63 -23.44 -24.29
CA ALA A 248 11.24 -22.97 -25.63
C ALA A 248 11.55 -21.48 -25.87
N ILE A 249 11.78 -20.70 -24.80
CA ILE A 249 12.11 -19.28 -24.92
C ILE A 249 13.55 -19.12 -25.40
N ASN A 250 13.72 -18.44 -26.53
CA ASN A 250 15.04 -18.06 -27.01
C ASN A 250 15.56 -16.86 -26.21
N LYS A 251 16.42 -17.14 -25.23
CA LYS A 251 17.00 -16.13 -24.33
C LYS A 251 18.44 -15.79 -24.70
N ILE A 252 18.81 -14.52 -24.49
CA ILE A 252 20.19 -14.03 -24.58
C ILE A 252 20.60 -13.49 -23.22
N VAL A 253 21.76 -13.92 -22.72
CA VAL A 253 22.39 -13.31 -21.53
C VAL A 253 23.43 -12.30 -21.99
N TYR A 254 23.16 -11.01 -21.76
CA TYR A 254 24.08 -9.92 -22.08
C TYR A 254 24.97 -9.63 -20.88
N ALA A 255 26.05 -10.41 -20.76
CA ALA A 255 27.08 -10.28 -19.72
C ALA A 255 28.46 -10.70 -20.25
N GLY A 256 29.50 -10.56 -19.42
CA GLY A 256 30.85 -11.00 -19.75
C GLY A 256 31.71 -9.92 -20.44
N PRO A 257 32.84 -10.29 -21.08
CA PRO A 257 33.79 -9.36 -21.69
C PRO A 257 33.19 -8.51 -22.83
N PRO A 258 33.73 -7.30 -23.10
CA PRO A 258 33.21 -6.42 -24.16
C PRO A 258 33.21 -7.04 -25.56
N GLU A 259 34.14 -7.95 -25.85
CA GLU A 259 34.23 -8.62 -27.15
C GLU A 259 33.05 -9.55 -27.40
N ASP A 260 32.71 -10.38 -26.42
CA ASP A 260 31.59 -11.32 -26.52
C ASP A 260 30.26 -10.56 -26.62
N ARG A 261 30.10 -9.51 -25.82
CA ARG A 261 28.93 -8.62 -25.91
C ARG A 261 28.80 -7.96 -27.29
N ARG A 262 29.92 -7.55 -27.91
CA ARG A 262 29.91 -6.99 -29.27
C ARG A 262 29.51 -8.03 -30.33
N LYS A 263 29.96 -9.28 -30.19
CA LYS A 263 29.58 -10.39 -31.08
C LYS A 263 28.09 -10.70 -30.94
N LEU A 264 27.62 -10.93 -29.71
CA LEU A 264 26.20 -11.15 -29.40
C LEU A 264 25.31 -10.04 -29.96
N PHE A 265 25.76 -8.79 -29.83
CA PHE A 265 25.01 -7.65 -30.35
C PHE A 265 24.87 -7.71 -31.88
N LYS A 266 25.98 -7.91 -32.60
CA LYS A 266 25.98 -7.94 -34.07
C LYS A 266 25.24 -9.14 -34.65
N GLU A 267 25.41 -10.32 -34.05
CA GLU A 267 24.91 -11.57 -34.61
C GLU A 267 23.43 -11.79 -34.30
N SER A 268 23.03 -11.56 -33.04
CA SER A 268 21.69 -11.96 -32.57
C SER A 268 20.79 -10.77 -32.24
N ILE A 269 21.30 -9.77 -31.52
CA ILE A 269 20.46 -8.69 -30.98
C ILE A 269 20.01 -7.70 -32.08
N VAL A 270 20.92 -7.33 -32.99
CA VAL A 270 20.59 -6.42 -34.12
C VAL A 270 19.49 -7.00 -35.01
N HIS A 271 19.49 -8.32 -35.21
CA HIS A 271 18.50 -9.00 -36.03
C HIS A 271 17.24 -9.40 -35.26
N GLN A 272 17.14 -9.03 -33.97
CA GLN A 272 16.03 -9.38 -33.07
C GLN A 272 15.68 -10.88 -33.08
N LYS A 273 16.70 -11.74 -33.23
CA LYS A 273 16.54 -13.20 -33.24
C LYS A 273 16.52 -13.77 -31.82
N PHE A 274 15.71 -13.20 -30.94
CA PHE A 274 15.55 -13.61 -29.55
C PHE A 274 14.20 -13.15 -29.00
N ASN A 275 13.73 -13.79 -27.94
CA ASN A 275 12.51 -13.40 -27.23
C ASN A 275 12.84 -12.55 -26.01
N VAL A 276 13.82 -13.00 -25.20
CA VAL A 276 14.15 -12.38 -23.92
C VAL A 276 15.64 -12.04 -23.86
N LEU A 277 15.98 -10.84 -23.43
CA LEU A 277 17.34 -10.44 -23.11
C LEU A 277 17.48 -10.23 -21.59
N LEU A 278 18.36 -11.00 -20.97
CA LEU A 278 18.73 -10.84 -19.57
C LEU A 278 19.99 -10.00 -19.47
N THR A 279 19.99 -8.98 -18.61
CA THR A 279 21.17 -8.16 -18.37
C THR A 279 21.18 -7.59 -16.96
N THR A 280 22.20 -6.82 -16.63
CA THR A 280 22.38 -6.20 -15.32
C THR A 280 22.31 -4.68 -15.40
N TYR A 281 22.05 -4.05 -14.26
CA TYR A 281 22.03 -2.59 -14.12
C TYR A 281 23.33 -1.94 -14.63
N GLU A 282 24.48 -2.58 -14.38
CA GLU A 282 25.79 -2.07 -14.78
C GLU A 282 25.88 -1.89 -16.31
N TYR A 283 25.36 -2.84 -17.08
CA TYR A 283 25.42 -2.76 -18.54
C TYR A 283 24.43 -1.75 -19.13
N LEU A 284 23.27 -1.55 -18.50
CA LEU A 284 22.33 -0.51 -18.92
C LEU A 284 22.81 0.91 -18.59
N MET A 285 23.64 1.05 -17.56
CA MET A 285 24.24 2.34 -17.19
C MET A 285 25.57 2.61 -17.92
N ASN A 286 26.19 1.58 -18.49
CA ASN A 286 27.46 1.70 -19.20
C ASN A 286 27.33 2.57 -20.47
N LYS A 287 28.19 3.58 -20.60
CA LYS A 287 28.23 4.52 -21.73
C LYS A 287 28.35 3.86 -23.11
N HIS A 288 28.97 2.68 -23.20
CA HIS A 288 29.17 1.99 -24.48
C HIS A 288 28.02 1.07 -24.88
N ASP A 289 27.26 0.56 -23.90
CA ASP A 289 26.22 -0.44 -24.11
C ASP A 289 24.82 0.20 -24.11
N ARG A 290 24.60 1.20 -23.25
CA ARG A 290 23.33 1.96 -23.19
C ARG A 290 22.83 2.46 -24.55
N PRO A 291 23.64 3.13 -25.40
CA PRO A 291 23.14 3.67 -26.67
C PRO A 291 22.78 2.58 -27.69
N LYS A 292 23.24 1.34 -27.47
CA LYS A 292 22.92 0.21 -28.34
C LYS A 292 21.60 -0.43 -27.92
N LEU A 293 21.45 -0.69 -26.62
CA LEU A 293 20.25 -1.31 -26.05
C LEU A 293 19.04 -0.34 -26.07
N SER A 294 19.28 0.97 -26.00
CA SER A 294 18.20 1.98 -26.09
C SER A 294 17.62 2.16 -27.49
N LYS A 295 18.27 1.62 -28.53
CA LYS A 295 17.74 1.64 -29.91
C LYS A 295 16.69 0.55 -30.14
N ILE A 296 16.60 -0.41 -29.24
CA ILE A 296 15.64 -1.51 -29.33
C ILE A 296 14.34 -1.02 -28.72
N HIS A 297 13.24 -1.16 -29.47
CA HIS A 297 11.90 -0.95 -28.94
C HIS A 297 11.47 -2.18 -28.15
N TRP A 298 11.67 -2.12 -26.84
CA TRP A 298 11.28 -3.18 -25.92
C TRP A 298 9.77 -3.18 -25.72
N HIS A 299 9.13 -4.33 -25.89
CA HIS A 299 7.70 -4.48 -25.65
C HIS A 299 7.37 -4.51 -24.16
N TYR A 300 8.21 -5.17 -23.37
CA TYR A 300 8.05 -5.29 -21.93
C TYR A 300 9.40 -5.28 -21.23
N ILE A 301 9.48 -4.57 -20.10
CA ILE A 301 10.68 -4.46 -19.27
C ILE A 301 10.35 -4.94 -17.87
N ILE A 302 11.13 -5.90 -17.38
CA ILE A 302 11.09 -6.42 -16.03
C ILE A 302 12.35 -5.97 -15.31
N ILE A 303 12.19 -5.47 -14.10
CA ILE A 303 13.27 -4.98 -13.25
C ILE A 303 13.17 -5.74 -11.92
N ASP A 304 14.21 -6.49 -11.57
CA ASP A 304 14.30 -7.26 -10.32
C ASP A 304 15.16 -6.54 -9.28
N GLU A 305 14.80 -6.65 -8.01
CA GLU A 305 15.43 -5.91 -6.89
C GLU A 305 15.48 -4.39 -7.12
N GLY A 306 14.28 -3.79 -7.28
CA GLY A 306 14.08 -2.34 -7.43
C GLY A 306 13.98 -1.57 -6.12
#